data_AF-A0A2W5YSW3-F1
#
_entry.id   AF-A0A2W5YSW3-F1
#
_cell.length_a   1.000
_cell.length_b   1.000
_cell.length_c   1.000
_cell.angle_alpha   90.00
_cell.angle_beta   90.00
_cell.angle_gamma   90.00
#
_symmetry.space_group_name_H-M   'P 1'
#
loop_
_entity.id
_entity.type
_entity.pdbx_description
1 polymer ?
#
loop_
_entity_poly.entity_id
_entity_poly.type
_entity_poly.pdbx_seq_one_letter_code
_entity_poly.pdbx_strand_id
1 'polypeptide(L)'
;MIYFGRMCAKLVTILLVTVLLGFCDKARASDDHPLFHSTDPLAPRDEWGVLHQSPTLYPTDFAHRAGSRWYFYFKSRHELLADPAYVGALQVVLRNRGYYCGPIDGIMSENVSDAIARLQKNHTQRVNGQLTIPVRRALNLP
;
A
#
# COMPACT_ATOMS: atom_id res chain seq x y z
N MET A 1 -25.98 22.78 51.99
CA MET A 1 -26.04 21.41 51.44
C MET A 1 -25.90 21.40 49.91
N ILE A 2 -24.93 22.15 49.33
CA ILE A 2 -24.78 22.32 47.86
C ILE A 2 -23.33 22.06 47.38
N TYR A 3 -22.34 22.01 48.30
CA TYR A 3 -20.92 21.86 47.95
C TYR A 3 -20.48 20.41 47.65
N PHE A 4 -21.19 19.39 48.15
CA PHE A 4 -20.80 17.99 47.99
C PHE A 4 -21.06 17.45 46.56
N GLY A 5 -22.08 17.96 45.87
CA GLY A 5 -22.43 17.53 44.50
C GLY A 5 -21.44 17.98 43.42
N ARG A 6 -20.83 19.18 43.56
CA ARG A 6 -19.85 19.70 42.59
C ARG A 6 -18.49 19.01 42.68
N MET A 7 -18.15 18.42 43.84
CA MET A 7 -16.88 17.73 44.04
C MET A 7 -16.88 16.34 43.40
N CYS A 8 -18.02 15.64 43.46
CA CYS A 8 -18.22 14.35 42.78
C CYS A 8 -18.20 14.52 41.24
N ALA A 9 -18.84 15.58 40.73
CA ALA A 9 -18.84 15.88 39.29
C ALA A 9 -17.43 16.19 38.73
N LYS A 10 -16.59 16.90 39.50
CA LYS A 10 -15.20 17.20 39.12
C LYS A 10 -14.32 15.94 39.10
N LEU A 11 -14.53 15.03 40.05
CA LEU A 11 -13.76 13.79 40.15
C LEU A 11 -14.12 12.82 39.01
N VAL A 12 -15.41 12.77 38.63
CA VAL A 12 -15.88 12.04 37.45
C VAL A 12 -15.32 12.62 36.15
N THR A 13 -15.24 13.95 36.02
CA THR A 13 -14.66 14.58 34.81
C THR A 13 -13.16 14.31 34.70
N ILE A 14 -12.42 14.36 35.81
CA ILE A 14 -10.98 14.03 35.80
C ILE A 14 -10.77 12.57 35.42
N LEU A 15 -11.57 11.64 35.95
CA LEU A 15 -11.51 10.22 35.57
C LEU A 15 -11.83 10.01 34.08
N LEU A 16 -12.87 10.67 33.55
CA LEU A 16 -13.23 10.62 32.13
C LEU A 16 -12.11 11.15 31.23
N VAL A 17 -11.46 12.24 31.64
CA VAL A 17 -10.32 12.82 30.91
C VAL A 17 -9.11 11.89 30.97
N THR A 18 -8.82 11.24 32.10
CA THR A 18 -7.72 10.27 32.19
C THR A 18 -7.97 9.01 31.38
N VAL A 19 -9.22 8.56 31.26
CA VAL A 19 -9.58 7.44 30.37
C VAL A 19 -9.45 7.86 28.90
N LEU A 20 -9.90 9.07 28.53
CA LEU A 20 -9.75 9.59 27.17
C LEU A 20 -8.28 9.80 26.76
N LEU A 21 -7.42 10.21 27.69
CA LEU A 21 -5.98 10.39 27.43
C LEU A 21 -5.18 9.09 27.53
N GLY A 22 -5.66 8.09 28.29
CA GLY A 22 -5.04 6.77 28.45
C GLY A 22 -5.21 5.84 27.25
N PHE A 23 -6.18 6.09 26.36
CA PHE A 23 -6.34 5.36 25.09
C PHE A 23 -5.29 5.69 24.02
N CYS A 24 -4.22 6.42 24.36
CA CYS A 24 -3.04 6.58 23.50
C CYS A 24 -1.98 5.49 23.76
N ASP A 25 -2.40 4.34 24.29
CA ASP A 25 -1.56 3.15 24.32
C ASP A 25 -1.15 2.82 22.88
N LYS A 26 0.16 2.87 22.68
CA LYS A 26 0.85 2.70 21.41
C LYS A 26 0.40 1.38 20.78
N ALA A 27 -0.57 1.46 19.88
CA ALA A 27 -0.80 0.44 18.88
C ALA A 27 0.57 0.18 18.24
N ARG A 28 1.10 -1.03 18.44
CA ARG A 28 2.31 -1.47 17.75
C ARG A 28 2.09 -1.16 16.28
N ALA A 29 2.96 -0.31 15.75
CA ALA A 29 2.90 0.19 14.40
C ALA A 29 2.93 -0.99 13.42
N SER A 30 1.76 -1.41 12.97
CA SER A 30 1.61 -1.95 11.63
C SER A 30 1.78 -0.73 10.74
N ASP A 31 2.95 -0.58 10.10
CA ASP A 31 3.41 0.58 9.31
C ASP A 31 2.58 0.86 8.04
N ASP A 32 1.28 0.54 8.04
CA ASP A 32 0.36 0.72 6.92
C ASP A 32 -0.87 1.53 7.39
N HIS A 33 -0.68 2.76 7.89
CA HIS A 33 -1.78 3.72 7.99
C HIS A 33 -2.04 4.34 6.61
N PRO A 34 -3.17 4.01 5.95
CA PRO A 34 -3.32 4.16 4.50
C PRO A 34 -3.49 5.60 3.99
N LEU A 35 -3.63 6.58 4.89
CA LEU A 35 -3.97 7.95 4.50
C LEU A 35 -2.78 8.92 4.45
N PHE A 36 -1.78 8.81 5.34
CA PHE A 36 -0.78 9.89 5.49
C PHE A 36 0.68 9.47 5.80
N HIS A 37 0.99 8.20 6.10
CA HIS A 37 2.33 7.81 6.62
C HIS A 37 2.96 6.59 5.92
N SER A 38 2.77 6.43 4.60
CA SER A 38 3.61 5.50 3.83
C SER A 38 4.90 6.23 3.45
N THR A 39 6.07 5.70 3.77
CA THR A 39 7.35 6.26 3.33
C THR A 39 7.63 5.95 1.86
N ASP A 40 7.29 4.74 1.42
CA ASP A 40 7.31 4.32 0.01
C ASP A 40 6.14 3.35 -0.28
N PRO A 41 5.12 3.78 -1.05
CA PRO A 41 3.97 2.94 -1.36
C PRO A 41 4.27 1.87 -2.42
N LEU A 42 5.40 1.97 -3.12
CA LEU A 42 5.92 1.01 -4.08
C LEU A 42 7.06 0.15 -3.50
N ALA A 43 7.26 0.21 -2.18
CA ALA A 43 8.26 -0.62 -1.52
C ALA A 43 8.00 -2.11 -1.80
N PRO A 44 9.06 -2.93 -2.01
CA PRO A 44 8.94 -4.37 -2.14
C PRO A 44 8.20 -4.98 -0.94
N ARG A 45 7.32 -5.95 -1.20
CA ARG A 45 6.52 -6.63 -0.19
C ARG A 45 6.56 -8.15 -0.38
N ASP A 46 6.52 -8.88 0.73
CA ASP A 46 6.40 -10.34 0.79
C ASP A 46 5.15 -10.76 1.58
N GLU A 47 5.10 -12.03 2.02
CA GLU A 47 3.98 -12.54 2.82
C GLU A 47 3.95 -12.01 4.28
N TRP A 48 5.05 -11.47 4.80
CA TRP A 48 5.16 -10.91 6.15
C TRP A 48 5.05 -9.39 6.20
N GLY A 49 5.21 -8.68 5.08
CA GLY A 49 4.94 -7.25 5.00
C GLY A 49 5.88 -6.48 4.06
N VAL A 50 6.20 -5.24 4.43
CA VAL A 50 7.17 -4.39 3.72
C VAL A 50 8.58 -4.88 3.99
N LEU A 51 9.37 -5.04 2.94
CA LEU A 51 10.79 -5.35 3.05
C LEU A 51 11.58 -4.06 3.26
N HIS A 52 12.54 -4.09 4.19
CA HIS A 52 13.48 -2.99 4.35
C HIS A 52 14.34 -2.79 3.09
N GLN A 53 14.68 -3.89 2.41
CA GLN A 53 15.44 -3.90 1.16
C GLN A 53 15.07 -5.13 0.33
N SER A 54 14.97 -4.98 -0.99
CA SER A 54 14.83 -6.13 -1.88
C SER A 54 16.14 -6.94 -1.94
N PRO A 55 16.07 -8.28 -2.08
CA PRO A 55 17.27 -9.10 -2.28
C PRO A 55 18.05 -8.73 -3.54
N THR A 56 17.35 -8.23 -4.55
CA THR A 56 17.88 -7.85 -5.86
C THR A 56 17.48 -6.41 -6.18
N LEU A 57 18.45 -5.57 -6.52
CA LEU A 57 18.21 -4.21 -6.99
C LEU A 57 17.98 -4.19 -8.50
N TYR A 58 16.93 -3.49 -8.92
CA TYR A 58 16.62 -3.28 -10.32
C TYR A 58 16.88 -1.82 -10.73
N PRO A 59 17.14 -1.52 -12.01
CA PRO A 59 17.30 -0.15 -12.47
C PRO A 59 16.09 0.75 -12.14
N THR A 60 14.89 0.15 -12.14
CA THR A 60 13.62 0.81 -11.75
C THR A 60 13.56 1.19 -10.28
N ASP A 61 14.40 0.60 -9.41
CA ASP A 61 14.42 0.95 -8.00
C ASP A 61 14.95 2.35 -7.72
N PHE A 62 15.80 2.86 -8.62
CA PHE A 62 16.38 4.20 -8.54
C PHE A 62 15.51 5.27 -9.21
N ALA A 63 14.42 4.89 -9.88
CA ALA A 63 13.49 5.85 -10.46
C ALA A 63 12.77 6.64 -9.36
N HIS A 64 12.36 7.87 -9.67
CA HIS A 64 11.70 8.74 -8.70
C HIS A 64 10.37 8.13 -8.21
N ARG A 65 10.23 7.97 -6.89
CA ARG A 65 9.03 7.42 -6.24
C ARG A 65 8.27 8.49 -5.48
N ALA A 66 6.96 8.57 -5.70
CA ALA A 66 6.11 9.40 -4.86
C ALA A 66 5.88 8.73 -3.51
N GLY A 67 6.15 9.43 -2.40
CA GLY A 67 5.97 8.88 -1.06
C GLY A 67 4.50 8.68 -0.65
N SER A 68 3.55 9.39 -1.27
CA SER A 68 2.13 9.29 -0.90
C SER A 68 1.37 8.32 -1.81
N ARG A 69 0.59 7.40 -1.22
CA ARG A 69 -0.38 6.56 -1.96
C ARG A 69 -1.40 7.38 -2.74
N TRP A 70 -1.76 8.55 -2.21
CA TRP A 70 -2.71 9.47 -2.84
C TRP A 70 -2.28 9.81 -4.27
N TYR A 71 -0.98 10.02 -4.50
CA TYR A 71 -0.45 10.29 -5.83
C TYR A 71 -0.88 9.25 -6.88
N PHE A 72 -0.87 7.96 -6.55
CA PHE A 72 -1.22 6.88 -7.48
C PHE A 72 -2.73 6.66 -7.64
N TYR A 73 -3.55 7.02 -6.64
CA TYR A 73 -5.00 6.88 -6.73
C TYR A 73 -5.64 7.88 -7.70
N PHE A 74 -5.08 9.09 -7.81
CA PHE A 74 -5.59 10.14 -8.69
C PHE A 74 -5.04 10.06 -10.12
N LYS A 75 -4.03 9.20 -10.36
CA LYS A 75 -3.44 8.98 -11.67
C LYS A 75 -4.33 8.12 -12.55
N SER A 76 -4.39 8.48 -13.83
CA SER A 76 -4.97 7.61 -14.86
C SER A 76 -4.10 6.37 -15.08
N ARG A 77 -4.69 5.30 -15.64
CA ARG A 77 -3.93 4.10 -16.01
C ARG A 77 -2.73 4.44 -16.90
N HIS A 78 -2.91 5.30 -17.89
CA HIS A 78 -1.84 5.63 -18.85
C HIS A 78 -0.66 6.31 -18.14
N GLU A 79 -0.92 7.21 -17.19
CA GLU A 79 0.14 7.84 -16.41
C GLU A 79 0.85 6.86 -15.47
N LEU A 80 0.12 5.90 -14.90
CA LEU A 80 0.72 4.83 -14.09
C LEU A 80 1.62 3.91 -14.93
N LEU A 81 1.20 3.59 -16.15
CA LEU A 81 1.97 2.75 -17.07
C LEU A 81 3.14 3.49 -17.72
N ALA A 82 3.12 4.82 -17.72
CA ALA A 82 4.24 5.66 -18.14
C ALA A 82 5.32 5.82 -17.05
N ASP A 83 4.98 5.55 -15.79
CA ASP A 83 5.90 5.65 -14.66
C ASP A 83 6.73 4.36 -14.52
N PRO A 84 8.05 4.40 -14.80
CA PRO A 84 8.89 3.21 -14.75
C PRO A 84 9.04 2.64 -13.33
N ALA A 85 8.95 3.49 -12.29
CA ALA A 85 9.00 3.02 -10.91
C ALA A 85 7.76 2.18 -10.59
N TYR A 86 6.59 2.64 -11.03
CA TYR A 86 5.33 1.94 -10.84
C TYR A 86 5.29 0.62 -11.63
N VAL A 87 5.68 0.64 -12.90
CA VAL A 87 5.73 -0.57 -13.73
C VAL A 87 6.79 -1.55 -13.21
N GLY A 88 7.93 -1.07 -12.74
CA GLY A 88 8.95 -1.90 -12.10
C GLY A 88 8.40 -2.62 -10.88
N ALA A 89 7.72 -1.91 -9.98
CA ALA A 89 7.06 -2.51 -8.82
C ALA A 89 6.00 -3.54 -9.24
N LEU A 90 5.18 -3.23 -10.26
CA LEU A 90 4.21 -4.17 -10.83
C LEU A 90 4.87 -5.47 -11.34
N GLN A 91 5.96 -5.35 -12.10
CA GLN A 91 6.70 -6.50 -12.63
C GLN A 91 7.31 -7.34 -11.51
N VAL A 92 7.88 -6.71 -10.47
CA VAL A 92 8.45 -7.40 -9.30
C VAL A 92 7.36 -8.20 -8.57
N VAL A 93 6.21 -7.58 -8.28
CA VAL A 93 5.13 -8.27 -7.56
C VAL A 93 4.56 -9.41 -8.42
N LEU A 94 4.37 -9.20 -9.73
CA LEU A 94 3.92 -10.27 -10.63
C LEU A 94 4.91 -11.44 -10.68
N ARG A 95 6.22 -11.16 -10.66
CA ARG A 95 7.28 -12.17 -10.64
C ARG A 95 7.30 -12.93 -9.32
N ASN A 96 7.23 -12.24 -8.18
CA ASN A 96 7.17 -12.86 -6.86
C ASN A 96 5.94 -13.76 -6.70
N ARG A 97 4.83 -13.41 -7.37
CA ARG A 97 3.60 -14.21 -7.42
C ARG A 97 3.63 -15.35 -8.47
N GLY A 98 4.69 -15.46 -9.26
CA GLY A 98 4.85 -16.52 -10.27
C GLY A 98 4.11 -16.28 -11.60
N TYR A 99 3.54 -15.09 -11.83
CA TYR A 99 2.85 -14.78 -13.09
C TYR A 99 3.77 -14.26 -14.20
N TYR A 100 4.93 -13.71 -13.83
CA TYR A 100 5.85 -13.05 -14.75
C TYR A 100 7.29 -13.55 -14.60
N CYS A 101 7.93 -13.87 -15.73
CA CYS A 101 9.32 -14.34 -15.78
C CYS A 101 10.25 -13.45 -16.64
N GLY A 102 9.72 -12.39 -17.26
CA GLY A 102 10.50 -11.45 -18.07
C GLY A 102 11.30 -10.44 -17.23
N PRO A 103 12.11 -9.56 -17.86
CA PRO A 103 12.97 -8.60 -17.15
C PRO A 103 12.20 -7.57 -16.33
N ILE A 104 12.81 -7.07 -15.25
CA ILE A 104 12.28 -5.95 -14.46
C ILE A 104 12.92 -4.65 -14.98
N ASP A 105 12.30 -4.06 -15.99
CA ASP A 105 12.79 -2.89 -16.73
C ASP A 105 11.89 -1.66 -16.62
N GLY A 106 10.70 -1.80 -16.03
CA GLY A 106 9.73 -0.71 -15.90
C GLY A 106 8.99 -0.40 -17.20
N ILE A 107 9.04 -1.31 -18.18
CA ILE A 107 8.36 -1.16 -19.46
C ILE A 107 7.13 -2.06 -19.51
N MET A 108 5.99 -1.46 -19.87
CA MET A 108 4.74 -2.20 -20.09
C MET A 108 4.80 -2.97 -21.42
N SER A 109 5.38 -4.17 -21.39
CA SER A 109 5.46 -5.08 -22.54
C SER A 109 4.25 -6.02 -22.64
N GLU A 110 4.13 -6.70 -23.78
CA GLU A 110 3.09 -7.73 -24.01
C GLU A 110 3.17 -8.85 -22.95
N ASN A 111 4.38 -9.28 -22.60
CA ASN A 111 4.60 -10.28 -21.54
C ASN A 111 4.04 -9.86 -20.17
N VAL A 112 4.08 -8.56 -19.85
CA VAL A 112 3.49 -8.02 -18.62
C VAL A 112 1.96 -8.04 -18.71
N SER A 113 1.41 -7.68 -19.87
CA SER A 113 -0.04 -7.75 -20.12
C SER A 113 -0.57 -9.18 -20.00
N ASP A 114 0.17 -10.16 -20.51
CA ASP A 114 -0.13 -11.59 -20.38
C ASP A 114 -0.05 -12.07 -18.93
N ALA A 115 0.95 -11.61 -18.17
CA ALA A 115 1.05 -11.90 -16.75
C ALA A 115 -0.16 -11.35 -15.98
N ILE A 116 -0.63 -10.14 -16.32
CA ILE A 116 -1.86 -9.58 -15.77
C ILE A 116 -3.06 -10.44 -16.15
N ALA A 117 -3.17 -10.90 -17.40
CA ALA A 117 -4.26 -11.77 -17.83
C ALA A 117 -4.29 -13.10 -17.04
N ARG A 118 -3.14 -13.68 -16.75
CA ARG A 118 -3.01 -14.88 -15.90
C ARG A 118 -3.47 -14.62 -14.47
N LEU A 119 -3.06 -13.48 -13.89
CA LEU A 119 -3.52 -13.05 -12.57
C LEU A 119 -5.04 -12.84 -12.56
N GLN A 120 -5.58 -12.13 -13.55
CA GLN A 120 -7.01 -11.90 -13.67
C GLN A 120 -7.80 -13.21 -13.73
N LYS A 121 -7.31 -14.19 -14.49
CA LYS A 121 -7.89 -15.53 -14.55
C LYS A 121 -7.90 -16.21 -13.18
N ASN A 122 -6.79 -16.14 -12.44
CA ASN A 122 -6.71 -16.78 -11.11
C ASN A 122 -7.62 -16.11 -10.07
N HIS A 123 -7.77 -14.79 -10.14
CA HIS A 123 -8.62 -14.02 -9.23
C HIS A 123 -10.09 -13.88 -9.69
N THR A 124 -10.53 -14.68 -10.68
CA THR A 124 -11.90 -14.65 -11.23
C THR A 124 -12.33 -13.23 -11.68
N GLN A 125 -11.38 -12.47 -12.22
CA GLN A 125 -11.61 -11.14 -12.78
C GLN A 125 -11.83 -11.25 -14.28
N ARG A 126 -12.42 -10.20 -14.89
CA ARG A 126 -12.53 -10.11 -16.34
C ARG A 126 -11.12 -10.08 -16.96
N VAL A 127 -10.81 -11.10 -17.75
CA VAL A 127 -9.50 -11.25 -18.41
C VAL A 127 -9.44 -10.30 -19.61
N ASN A 128 -8.63 -9.26 -19.50
CA ASN A 128 -8.36 -8.30 -20.58
C ASN A 128 -6.88 -7.89 -20.66
N GLY A 129 -6.02 -8.38 -19.76
CA GLY A 129 -4.59 -8.06 -19.73
C GLY A 129 -4.28 -6.62 -19.31
N GLN A 130 -5.28 -5.86 -18.88
CA GLN A 130 -5.14 -4.45 -18.55
C GLN A 130 -5.01 -4.22 -17.04
N LEU A 131 -4.22 -3.22 -16.67
CA LEU A 131 -4.10 -2.76 -15.28
C LEU A 131 -5.40 -2.08 -14.82
N THR A 132 -6.25 -2.82 -14.10
CA THR A 132 -7.50 -2.32 -13.51
C THR A 132 -7.36 -2.17 -12.00
N ILE A 133 -8.32 -1.48 -11.35
CA ILE A 133 -8.34 -1.34 -9.89
C ILE A 133 -8.39 -2.70 -9.17
N PRO A 134 -9.20 -3.69 -9.61
CA PRO A 134 -9.15 -5.05 -9.05
C PRO A 134 -7.78 -5.73 -9.15
N VAL A 135 -7.05 -5.51 -10.24
CA VAL A 135 -5.67 -6.04 -10.40
C VAL A 135 -4.73 -5.37 -9.40
N ARG A 136 -4.78 -4.03 -9.29
CA ARG A 136 -3.96 -3.27 -8.32
C ARG A 136 -4.20 -3.76 -6.89
N ARG A 137 -5.47 -3.92 -6.51
CA ARG A 137 -5.86 -4.44 -5.19
C ARG A 137 -5.36 -5.86 -4.96
N ALA A 138 -5.49 -6.75 -5.96
CA ALA A 138 -4.98 -8.12 -5.85
C ALA A 138 -3.44 -8.16 -5.66
N LEU A 139 -2.72 -7.19 -6.21
CA LEU A 139 -1.27 -7.04 -6.10
C LEU A 139 -0.82 -6.18 -4.91
N ASN A 140 -1.73 -5.68 -4.08
CA ASN A 140 -1.43 -4.70 -3.02
C ASN A 140 -0.73 -3.42 -3.51
N LEU A 141 -0.90 -3.05 -4.77
CA LEU A 141 -0.37 -1.82 -5.35
C LEU A 141 -1.29 -0.62 -5.03
N PRO A 142 -0.71 0.57 -4.84
CA PRO A 142 -1.47 1.80 -4.62
C PRO A 142 -2.27 2.21 -5.84
#